data_AF-A0A0A3A482-F1
#
_entry.id   AF-A0A0A3A482-F1
#
_cell.length_a   1.000
_cell.length_b   1.000
_cell.length_c   1.000
_cell.angle_alpha   90.00
_cell.angle_beta   90.00
_cell.angle_gamma   90.00
#
_symmetry.space_group_name_H-M   'P 1'
#
loop_
_entity.id
_entity.type
_entity.pdbx_description
1 polymer ?
#
loop_
_entity_poly.entity_id
_entity_poly.type
_entity_poly.pdbx_seq_one_letter_code
_entity_poly.pdbx_strand_id
1 'polypeptide(L)'
;MKPFDLEKALAGEPVKLKNGLKAYVIKKLDSPEIGMHELIGFYETEHKRQRSGSWFYDGTRCDDFAITGMWEVTETKIFCKWD
;
A
#
# COMPACT_ATOMS: atom_id res chain seq x y z
N MET A 1 -6.92 -10.10 -6.30
CA MET A 1 -5.94 -9.45 -5.41
C MET A 1 -4.62 -10.17 -5.51
N LYS A 2 -3.66 -9.52 -6.16
CA LYS A 2 -2.26 -9.95 -6.21
C LYS A 2 -1.67 -9.96 -4.79
N PRO A 3 -0.89 -11.00 -4.41
CA PRO A 3 -0.23 -11.05 -3.11
C PRO A 3 0.75 -9.89 -2.96
N PHE A 4 1.06 -9.50 -1.71
CA PHE A 4 2.04 -8.46 -1.44
C PHE A 4 3.42 -8.87 -1.97
N ASP A 5 4.08 -7.95 -2.68
CA ASP A 5 5.40 -8.10 -3.28
C ASP A 5 6.25 -6.90 -2.87
N LEU A 6 7.20 -7.13 -1.98
CA LEU A 6 8.00 -6.06 -1.39
C LEU A 6 8.93 -5.39 -2.40
N GLU A 7 9.52 -6.15 -3.33
CA GLU A 7 10.43 -5.59 -4.33
C GLU A 7 9.69 -4.63 -5.24
N LYS A 8 8.48 -5.00 -5.68
CA LYS A 8 7.62 -4.11 -6.47
C LYS A 8 7.14 -2.90 -5.69
N ALA A 9 6.76 -3.11 -4.44
CA ALA A 9 6.33 -2.02 -3.57
C ALA A 9 7.44 -0.97 -3.39
N LEU A 10 8.68 -1.43 -3.13
CA LEU A 10 9.86 -0.55 -3.04
C LEU A 10 10.27 0.07 -4.39
N ALA A 11 9.94 -0.57 -5.51
CA ALA A 11 10.06 0.01 -6.85
C ALA A 11 8.99 1.08 -7.15
N GLY A 12 8.06 1.32 -6.22
CA GLY A 12 7.04 2.37 -6.31
C GLY A 12 5.67 1.88 -6.77
N GLU A 13 5.47 0.56 -6.96
CA GLU A 13 4.14 0.02 -7.23
C GLU A 13 3.24 0.15 -5.98
N PRO A 14 1.99 0.65 -6.12
CA PRO A 14 1.11 0.84 -4.99
C PRO A 14 0.64 -0.49 -4.38
N VAL A 15 0.36 -0.45 -3.08
CA VAL A 15 -0.21 -1.55 -2.30
C VAL A 15 -1.63 -1.23 -1.83
N LYS A 16 -2.40 -2.26 -1.50
CA LYS A 16 -3.76 -2.15 -0.97
C LYS A 16 -3.78 -2.47 0.52
N LEU A 17 -4.33 -1.56 1.31
CA LEU A 17 -4.53 -1.76 2.74
C LEU A 17 -5.83 -2.53 3.01
N LYS A 18 -5.95 -3.11 4.20
CA LYS A 18 -7.15 -3.86 4.64
C LYS A 18 -8.42 -3.02 4.62
N ASN A 19 -8.34 -1.73 4.94
CA ASN A 19 -9.45 -0.78 4.79
C ASN A 19 -9.74 -0.34 3.35
N GLY A 20 -9.03 -0.89 2.36
CA GLY A 20 -9.22 -0.60 0.94
C GLY A 20 -8.50 0.65 0.43
N LEU A 21 -7.76 1.39 1.27
CA LEU A 21 -6.97 2.53 0.83
C LEU A 21 -5.74 2.11 0.03
N LYS A 22 -5.29 3.01 -0.83
CA LYS A 22 -4.03 2.87 -1.57
C LYS A 22 -2.87 3.38 -0.73
N ALA A 23 -1.77 2.64 -0.70
CA ALA A 23 -0.55 3.03 -0.02
C ALA A 23 0.70 2.81 -0.88
N TYR A 24 1.79 3.42 -0.46
CA TYR A 24 3.09 3.38 -1.12
C TYR A 24 4.17 3.12 -0.08
N VAL A 25 5.02 2.12 -0.32
CA VAL A 25 6.21 1.84 0.48
C VAL A 25 7.36 2.61 -0.13
N ILE A 26 8.08 3.39 0.67
CA ILE A 26 9.12 4.31 0.20
C ILE A 26 10.51 3.80 0.55
N LYS A 27 10.66 3.24 1.75
CA LYS A 27 11.97 2.77 2.23
C LYS A 27 11.81 1.62 3.21
N LYS A 28 12.75 0.68 3.13
CA LYS A 28 13.06 -0.28 4.19
C LYS A 28 14.21 0.28 5.05
N LEU A 29 14.07 0.24 6.36
CA LEU A 29 15.14 0.58 7.30
C LEU A 29 16.14 -0.59 7.40
N ASP A 30 17.44 -0.29 7.35
CA ASP A 30 18.50 -1.30 7.33
C ASP A 30 18.74 -1.98 8.69
N SER A 31 18.49 -1.26 9.78
CA SER A 31 18.66 -1.75 11.16
C SER A 31 17.56 -1.21 12.07
N PRO A 32 16.31 -1.68 11.90
CA PRO A 32 15.23 -1.33 12.81
C PRO A 32 15.45 -2.00 14.17
N GLU A 33 15.02 -1.35 15.24
CA GLU A 33 14.92 -2.01 16.54
C GLU A 33 13.97 -3.22 16.43
N ILE A 34 14.32 -4.33 17.09
CA ILE A 34 13.52 -5.57 17.04
C ILE A 34 12.07 -5.26 17.45
N GLY A 35 11.11 -5.65 16.62
CA GLY A 35 9.69 -5.43 16.89
C GLY A 35 9.15 -4.07 16.43
N MET A 36 9.97 -3.26 15.76
CA MET A 36 9.53 -2.03 15.11
C MET A 36 9.24 -2.25 13.62
N HIS A 37 8.36 -1.42 13.06
CA HIS A 37 8.07 -1.42 11.63
C HIS A 37 9.31 -1.05 10.81
N GLU A 38 9.74 -1.96 9.93
CA GLU A 38 10.90 -1.76 9.06
C GLU A 38 10.56 -1.03 7.77
N LEU A 39 9.30 -1.05 7.35
CA LEU A 39 8.83 -0.42 6.12
C LEU A 39 8.21 0.94 6.43
N ILE A 40 8.65 1.98 5.73
CA ILE A 40 8.15 3.35 5.88
C ILE A 40 7.52 3.80 4.57
N GLY A 41 6.39 4.50 4.67
CA GLY A 41 5.71 5.05 3.51
C GLY A 41 4.51 5.93 3.87
N PHE A 42 3.51 5.96 2.98
CA PHE A 42 2.29 6.73 3.19
C PHE A 42 1.08 6.06 2.54
N TYR A 43 -0.11 6.46 2.95
CA TYR A 43 -1.36 6.09 2.32
C TYR A 43 -2.21 7.31 1.94
N GLU A 44 -3.02 7.15 0.91
CA GLU A 44 -3.94 8.15 0.40
C GLU A 44 -5.29 8.00 1.09
N THR A 45 -5.80 9.07 1.68
CA THR A 45 -7.17 9.11 2.19
C THR A 45 -8.17 9.46 1.08
N GLU A 46 -9.46 9.32 1.36
CA GLU A 46 -10.55 9.68 0.44
C GLU A 46 -10.46 11.13 -0.08
N HIS A 47 -9.84 12.04 0.68
CA HIS A 47 -9.63 13.43 0.30
C HIS A 47 -8.30 13.68 -0.42
N LYS A 48 -7.65 12.63 -0.96
CA LYS A 48 -6.31 12.69 -1.58
C LYS A 48 -5.24 13.29 -0.67
N ARG A 49 -5.45 13.24 0.65
CA ARG A 49 -4.42 13.64 1.62
C ARG A 49 -3.51 12.46 1.86
N GLN A 50 -2.22 12.75 2.03
CA GLN A 50 -1.24 11.74 2.41
C GLN A 50 -1.12 11.67 3.93
N ARG A 51 -1.01 10.45 4.44
CA ARG A 51 -0.75 10.16 5.86
C ARG A 51 0.40 9.17 5.94
N SER A 52 1.34 9.44 6.83
CA SER A 52 2.47 8.55 7.09
C SER A 52 1.98 7.17 7.56
N GLY A 53 2.62 6.14 7.04
CA GLY A 53 2.38 4.75 7.40
C GLY A 53 3.71 4.03 7.63
N SER A 54 3.65 2.99 8.45
CA SER A 54 4.76 2.08 8.66
C SER A 54 4.23 0.65 8.86
N TRP A 55 4.98 -0.35 8.43
CA TRP A 55 4.58 -1.75 8.43
C TRP A 55 5.74 -2.66 8.80
N PHE A 56 5.43 -3.86 9.27
CA PHE A 56 6.44 -4.92 9.35
C PHE A 56 6.96 -5.31 7.96
N TYR A 57 8.09 -6.00 7.91
CA TYR A 57 8.74 -6.44 6.68
C TYR A 57 7.81 -7.21 5.72
N ASP A 58 6.85 -7.96 6.25
CA ASP A 58 5.84 -8.72 5.50
C ASP A 58 4.57 -7.91 5.17
N GLY A 59 4.57 -6.61 5.48
CA GLY A 59 3.46 -5.69 5.26
C GLY A 59 2.36 -5.77 6.33
N THR A 60 2.51 -6.62 7.35
CA THR A 60 1.51 -6.77 8.40
C THR A 60 1.49 -5.58 9.36
N ARG A 61 0.32 -5.40 9.98
CA ARG A 61 0.03 -4.52 11.13
C ARG A 61 -1.10 -5.15 11.93
N CYS A 62 -1.26 -4.74 13.19
CA CYS A 62 -2.37 -5.17 14.04
C CYS A 62 -3.67 -4.36 13.85
N ASP A 63 -3.77 -3.53 12.80
CA ASP A 63 -4.92 -2.66 12.53
C ASP A 63 -5.38 -2.71 11.07
N ASP A 64 -6.37 -1.87 10.72
CA ASP A 64 -6.96 -1.83 9.37
C ASP A 64 -6.07 -1.20 8.30
N PHE A 65 -4.86 -0.79 8.68
CA PHE A 65 -3.84 -0.30 7.74
C PHE A 65 -2.84 -1.39 7.35
N ALA A 66 -3.02 -2.65 7.76
CA ALA A 66 -2.22 -3.77 7.28
C ALA A 66 -2.28 -3.87 5.74
N ILE A 67 -1.15 -4.17 5.10
CA ILE A 67 -1.09 -4.43 3.66
C ILE A 67 -1.69 -5.80 3.40
N THR A 68 -2.61 -5.86 2.44
CA THR A 68 -3.29 -7.11 2.07
C THR A 68 -2.84 -7.63 0.70
N GLY A 69 -2.26 -6.77 -0.14
CA GLY A 69 -1.75 -7.17 -1.45
C GLY A 69 -1.28 -5.96 -2.27
N MET A 70 -0.93 -6.19 -3.53
CA MET A 70 -0.64 -5.10 -4.46
C MET A 70 -1.93 -4.41 -4.92
N TRP A 71 -1.84 -3.12 -5.24
CA TRP A 71 -2.97 -2.36 -5.76
C TRP A 71 -3.28 -2.78 -7.20
N GLU A 72 -4.52 -3.22 -7.44
CA GLU A 72 -5.00 -3.54 -8.78
C GLU A 72 -5.67 -2.31 -9.38
N VAL A 73 -5.20 -1.87 -10.56
CA VAL A 73 -5.90 -0.84 -11.33
C VAL A 73 -7.14 -1.49 -11.93
N THR A 74 -8.31 -1.15 -11.41
CA THR A 74 -9.56 -1.41 -12.12
C THR A 74 -9.66 -0.37 -13.22
N GLU A 75 -9.38 -0.75 -14.46
CA GLU A 75 -9.74 0.07 -15.61
C GLU A 75 -11.26 0.28 -15.59
N THR A 76 -11.71 1.47 -15.24
CA THR A 76 -13.09 1.87 -15.49
C THR A 76 -13.25 1.94 -17.00
N LYS A 77 -13.77 0.87 -17.62
CA LYS A 77 -14.25 0.92 -19.00
C LYS A 77 -15.39 1.95 -19.04
N ILE A 78 -15.08 3.17 -19.44
CA ILE A 78 -16.10 4.16 -19.79
C ILE A 78 -16.77 3.63 -21.06
N PHE A 79 -17.90 2.96 -20.91
CA PHE A 79 -18.80 2.67 -22.03
C PHE A 79 -19.44 4.00 -22.45
N CYS A 80 -18.80 4.75 -23.33
CA CYS A 80 -19.49 5.77 -24.10
C CYS A 80 -20.41 5.04 -25.10
N LYS A 81 -21.67 4.83 -24.74
CA LYS A 81 -22.73 4.60 -25.73
C LYS A 81 -23.01 5.94 -26.39
N TRP A 82 -22.78 6.03 -27.69
CA TRP A 82 -23.35 7.08 -28.53
C TRP A 82 -24.66 6.52 -29.06
N ASP A 83 -25.76 7.25 -28.82
CA ASP A 83 -27.09 6.97 -29.37
C ASP A 83 -27.14 7.24 -30.89
#